data_AF-A0A536DGR4-F1
#
_entry.id   AF-A0A536DGR4-F1
#
_cell.length_a   1.000
_cell.length_b   1.000
_cell.length_c   1.000
_cell.angle_alpha   90.00
_cell.angle_beta   90.00
_cell.angle_gamma   90.00
#
_symmetry.space_group_name_H-M   'P 1'
#
loop_
_entity.id
_entity.type
_entity.pdbx_description
1 polymer ?
#
loop_
_entity_poly.entity_id
_entity_poly.type
_entity_poly.pdbx_seq_one_letter_code
_entity_poly.pdbx_strand_id
1 'polypeptide(L)'
;MEAAASRVRIAVLLAQPPPREADRLWPEIHGVERAALPSLPEFLTLLLARGRLFEVRLLERSPQTYEQPDQALAWLRQQLWTAPGSNKDTALQRLAHARLQQRDGRYALSWDPVKVGIVIF
;
A
#
# COMPACT_ATOMS: atom_id res chain seq x y z
N MET A 1 3.78 -16.77 -39.11
CA MET A 1 4.23 -15.55 -38.42
C MET A 1 3.45 -15.29 -37.13
N GLU A 2 2.13 -15.48 -37.11
CA GLU A 2 1.28 -15.40 -35.90
C GLU A 2 1.55 -16.47 -34.81
N ALA A 3 2.10 -17.64 -35.18
CA ALA A 3 2.38 -18.74 -34.23
C ALA A 3 3.59 -18.49 -33.29
N ALA A 4 4.33 -17.40 -33.48
CA ALA A 4 5.51 -17.03 -32.67
C ALA A 4 5.22 -15.92 -31.64
N ALA A 5 4.00 -15.38 -31.59
CA ALA A 5 3.62 -14.40 -30.59
C ALA A 5 3.37 -15.11 -29.25
N SER A 6 4.41 -15.31 -28.44
CA SER A 6 4.23 -15.65 -27.03
C SER A 6 3.35 -14.55 -26.38
N ARG A 7 2.31 -14.96 -25.63
CA ARG A 7 1.48 -14.00 -24.90
C ARG A 7 2.37 -13.20 -23.96
N VAL A 8 2.43 -11.89 -24.17
CA VAL A 8 3.10 -10.95 -23.25
C VAL A 8 2.47 -11.12 -21.87
N ARG A 9 3.28 -11.40 -20.84
CA ARG A 9 2.82 -11.46 -19.45
C ARG A 9 3.20 -10.16 -18.78
N ILE A 10 2.22 -9.57 -18.11
CA ILE A 10 2.38 -8.30 -17.41
C ILE A 10 1.89 -8.49 -15.98
N ALA A 11 2.70 -8.07 -15.00
CA ALA A 11 2.29 -7.95 -13.62
C ALA A 11 2.45 -6.49 -13.16
N VAL A 12 1.47 -6.01 -12.40
CA VAL A 12 1.51 -4.66 -11.82
C VAL A 12 1.51 -4.80 -10.30
N LEU A 13 2.56 -4.33 -9.65
CA LEU A 13 2.75 -4.45 -8.21
C LEU A 13 3.15 -3.11 -7.61
N LEU A 14 2.76 -2.86 -6.35
CA LEU A 14 3.32 -1.77 -5.58
C LEU A 14 4.72 -2.12 -5.11
N ALA A 15 5.58 -1.10 -4.96
CA ALA A 15 6.91 -1.26 -4.40
C ALA A 15 6.90 -1.61 -2.90
N GLN A 16 5.78 -1.39 -2.22
CA GLN A 16 5.54 -1.74 -0.83
C GLN A 16 4.14 -2.34 -0.68
N PRO A 17 3.90 -3.24 0.28
CA PRO A 17 2.61 -3.90 0.41
C PRO A 17 1.48 -2.89 0.71
N PRO A 18 0.35 -2.93 -0.02
CA PRO A 18 -0.84 -2.22 0.39
C PRO A 18 -1.55 -2.99 1.53
N PRO A 19 -2.17 -2.30 2.51
CA PRO A 19 -2.27 -0.86 2.70
C PRO A 19 -1.18 -0.30 3.63
N ARG A 20 0.03 -0.05 3.12
CA ARG A 20 1.21 0.48 3.85
C ARG A 20 0.93 1.44 5.01
N GLU A 21 0.13 2.49 4.79
CA GLU A 21 -0.11 3.50 5.82
C GLU A 21 -0.93 2.97 7.01
N ALA A 22 -1.85 2.03 6.76
CA ALA A 22 -2.54 1.32 7.83
C ALA A 22 -1.60 0.30 8.49
N ASP A 23 -0.80 -0.46 7.72
CA ASP A 23 0.14 -1.44 8.27
C ASP A 23 1.13 -0.82 9.28
N ARG A 24 1.52 0.45 9.08
CA ARG A 24 2.35 1.23 10.02
C ARG A 24 1.71 1.50 11.37
N LEU A 25 0.39 1.46 11.47
CA LEU A 25 -0.36 1.63 12.72
C LEU A 25 -0.66 0.30 13.40
N TRP A 26 -0.38 -0.82 12.73
CA TRP A 26 -0.75 -2.14 13.21
C TRP A 26 -0.15 -2.49 14.58
N PRO A 27 1.15 -2.27 14.85
CA PRO A 27 1.73 -2.61 16.15
C PRO A 27 1.12 -1.80 17.29
N GLU A 28 0.84 -0.51 17.07
CA GLU A 28 0.25 0.35 18.10
C GLU A 28 -1.22 0.02 18.40
N ILE A 29 -1.96 -0.52 17.42
CA ILE A 29 -3.37 -0.89 17.59
C ILE A 29 -3.56 -2.34 18.06
N HIS A 30 -2.72 -3.25 17.62
CA HIS A 30 -2.87 -4.69 17.86
C HIS A 30 -1.83 -5.27 18.83
N GLY A 31 -0.76 -4.54 19.15
CA GLY A 31 0.30 -4.98 20.05
C GLY A 31 1.25 -6.03 19.46
N VAL A 32 1.17 -6.27 18.15
CA VAL A 32 1.99 -7.26 17.43
C VAL A 32 2.40 -6.69 16.09
N GLU A 33 3.53 -7.15 15.55
CA GLU A 33 3.97 -6.75 14.22
C GLU A 33 3.03 -7.26 13.12
N ARG A 34 2.90 -6.49 12.04
CA ARG A 34 2.17 -6.93 10.86
C ARG A 34 3.07 -7.85 10.02
N ALA A 35 2.56 -9.03 9.67
CA ALA A 35 3.21 -9.86 8.67
C ALA A 35 3.21 -9.13 7.31
N ALA A 36 4.40 -8.83 6.78
CA ALA A 36 4.55 -8.17 5.48
C ALA A 36 4.15 -9.12 4.35
N LEU A 37 3.27 -8.66 3.46
CA LEU A 37 2.94 -9.38 2.23
C LEU A 37 3.99 -9.13 1.15
N PRO A 38 4.28 -10.11 0.28
CA PRO A 38 5.19 -9.89 -0.84
C PRO A 38 4.75 -8.73 -1.74
N SER A 39 5.71 -7.96 -2.22
CA SER A 39 5.52 -6.81 -3.09
C SER A 39 6.44 -6.91 -4.31
N LEU A 40 6.63 -5.81 -5.06
CA LEU A 40 7.45 -5.82 -6.27
C LEU A 40 8.84 -6.45 -6.07
N PRO A 41 9.65 -6.11 -5.05
CA PRO A 41 11.00 -6.66 -4.89
C PRO A 41 11.00 -8.19 -4.73
N GLU A 42 10.07 -8.73 -3.94
CA GLU A 42 9.94 -10.18 -3.73
C GLU A 42 9.54 -10.88 -5.04
N PHE A 43 8.67 -10.27 -5.84
CA PHE A 43 8.28 -10.81 -7.15
C PHE A 43 9.45 -10.82 -8.15
N LEU A 44 10.24 -9.74 -8.21
CA LEU A 44 11.43 -9.68 -9.07
C LEU A 44 12.46 -10.74 -8.68
N THR A 45 12.68 -10.92 -7.38
CA THR A 45 13.58 -11.95 -6.83
C THR A 45 13.13 -13.34 -7.25
N LEU A 46 11.83 -13.63 -7.19
CA LEU A 46 11.26 -14.90 -7.62
C LEU A 46 11.47 -15.16 -9.13
N LEU A 47 11.33 -14.15 -9.98
CA LEU A 47 11.58 -14.30 -11.41
C LEU A 47 13.04 -14.65 -11.70
N LEU A 48 13.99 -13.96 -11.06
CA LEU A 48 15.42 -14.26 -11.20
C LEU A 48 15.76 -15.67 -10.69
N ALA A 49 15.22 -16.08 -9.55
CA ALA A 49 15.41 -17.41 -9.00
C ALA A 49 14.88 -18.53 -9.94
N ARG A 50 13.93 -18.19 -10.82
CA ARG A 50 13.38 -19.09 -11.85
C ARG A 50 14.09 -18.97 -13.20
N GLY A 51 15.20 -18.24 -13.30
CA GLY A 51 15.92 -18.00 -14.54
C GLY A 51 15.09 -17.22 -15.57
N ARG A 52 14.20 -16.32 -15.13
CA ARG A 52 13.40 -15.46 -16.00
C ARG A 52 13.94 -14.04 -15.96
N LEU A 53 14.30 -13.53 -17.14
CA LEU A 53 14.57 -12.10 -17.32
C LEU A 53 13.25 -11.34 -17.44
N PHE A 54 13.30 -10.06 -17.09
CA PHE A 54 12.14 -9.17 -17.15
C PHE A 54 12.57 -7.74 -17.45
N GLU A 55 11.63 -6.97 -17.99
CA GLU A 55 11.68 -5.51 -17.99
C GLU A 55 10.82 -5.00 -16.83
N VAL A 56 11.30 -3.99 -16.10
CA VAL A 56 10.52 -3.29 -15.07
C VAL A 56 10.44 -1.81 -15.40
N ARG A 57 9.22 -1.29 -15.44
CA ARG A 57 8.95 0.15 -15.51
C ARG A 57 8.45 0.63 -14.17
N LEU A 58 9.15 1.60 -13.59
CA LEU A 58 8.75 2.23 -12.34
C LEU A 58 7.98 3.51 -12.64
N LEU A 59 6.82 3.63 -12.01
CA LEU A 59 5.94 4.77 -12.09
C LEU A 59 5.63 5.27 -10.68
N GLU A 60 5.34 6.56 -10.58
CA GLU A 60 4.86 7.17 -9.34
C GLU A 60 3.41 7.57 -9.53
N ARG A 61 2.56 7.22 -8.56
CA ARG A 61 1.21 7.77 -8.45
C ARG A 61 1.13 8.65 -7.22
N SER A 62 0.25 9.66 -7.30
CA SER A 62 -0.06 10.50 -6.15
C SER A 62 -0.55 9.68 -4.96
N PRO A 63 -0.21 10.11 -3.73
CA PRO A 63 -0.70 9.46 -2.52
C PRO A 63 -2.23 9.50 -2.44
N GLN A 64 -2.80 8.59 -1.65
CA GLN A 64 -4.21 8.64 -1.33
C GLN A 64 -4.51 9.86 -0.46
N THR A 65 -5.47 10.67 -0.89
CA THR A 65 -5.91 11.86 -0.17
C THR A 65 -7.40 11.83 0.11
N TYR A 66 -7.80 12.60 1.11
CA TYR A 66 -9.16 12.70 1.60
C TYR A 66 -9.59 14.15 1.68
N GLU A 67 -10.90 14.39 1.55
CA GLU A 67 -11.48 15.73 1.71
C GLU A 67 -11.63 16.10 3.18
N GLN A 68 -11.95 15.10 4.00
CA GLN A 68 -12.22 15.27 5.42
C GLN A 68 -11.45 14.23 6.24
N PRO A 69 -10.99 14.57 7.45
CA PRO A 69 -10.30 13.64 8.34
C PRO A 69 -11.09 12.35 8.62
N ASP A 70 -12.41 12.46 8.74
CA ASP A 70 -13.28 11.33 9.02
C ASP A 70 -13.27 10.27 7.91
N GLN A 71 -13.00 10.66 6.65
CA GLN A 71 -12.86 9.71 5.55
C GLN A 71 -11.59 8.86 5.71
N ALA A 72 -10.48 9.48 6.14
CA ALA A 72 -9.24 8.77 6.43
C ALA A 72 -9.42 7.81 7.60
N LEU A 73 -10.11 8.25 8.66
CA LEU A 73 -10.42 7.42 9.81
C LEU A 73 -11.34 6.24 9.45
N ALA A 74 -12.37 6.46 8.64
CA ALA A 74 -13.25 5.39 8.17
C ALA A 74 -12.48 4.34 7.35
N TRP A 75 -11.59 4.79 6.46
CA TRP A 75 -10.71 3.89 5.72
C TRP A 75 -9.77 3.11 6.64
N LEU A 76 -9.13 3.78 7.61
CA LEU A 76 -8.25 3.13 8.59
C LEU A 76 -8.98 2.06 9.41
N ARG A 77 -10.22 2.32 9.83
CA ARG A 77 -11.04 1.34 10.56
C ARG A 77 -11.22 0.04 9.78
N GLN A 78 -11.48 0.17 8.48
CA GLN A 78 -11.62 -0.98 7.58
C GLN A 78 -10.31 -1.75 7.43
N GLN A 79 -9.18 -1.04 7.20
CA GLN A 79 -7.88 -1.70 6.99
C GLN A 79 -7.31 -2.36 8.26
N LEU A 80 -7.63 -1.81 9.43
CA LEU A 80 -7.15 -2.31 10.72
C LEU A 80 -8.16 -3.20 11.44
N TRP A 81 -9.32 -3.48 10.83
CA TRP A 81 -10.38 -4.28 11.42
C TRP A 81 -10.75 -3.83 12.84
N THR A 82 -10.96 -2.52 13.03
CA THR A 82 -11.37 -1.95 14.32
C THR A 82 -12.86 -1.62 14.33
N ALA A 83 -13.55 -2.08 15.37
CA ALA A 83 -14.97 -1.79 15.56
C ALA A 83 -15.14 -0.37 16.15
N PRO A 84 -16.01 0.48 15.57
CA PRO A 84 -16.28 1.81 16.10
C PRO A 84 -16.66 1.79 17.59
N GLY A 85 -16.08 2.70 18.38
CA GLY A 85 -16.31 2.81 19.82
C GLY A 85 -15.58 1.78 20.69
N SER A 86 -14.82 0.85 20.11
CA SER A 86 -13.94 -0.04 20.88
C SER A 86 -12.72 0.70 21.44
N ASN A 87 -12.05 0.13 22.45
CA ASN A 87 -10.79 0.68 22.98
C ASN A 87 -9.73 0.87 21.88
N LYS A 88 -9.68 -0.06 20.92
CA LYS A 88 -8.79 0.04 19.75
C LYS A 88 -9.19 1.18 18.82
N ASP A 89 -10.49 1.41 18.65
CA ASP A 89 -10.97 2.54 17.86
C ASP A 89 -10.64 3.89 18.52
N THR A 90 -10.78 4.01 19.85
CA THR A 90 -10.36 5.22 20.57
C THR A 90 -8.85 5.49 20.40
N ALA A 91 -8.04 4.43 20.47
CA ALA A 91 -6.61 4.55 20.19
C ALA A 91 -6.34 4.95 18.74
N LEU A 92 -7.06 4.34 17.79
CA LEU A 92 -6.96 4.65 16.36
C LEU A 92 -7.34 6.10 16.05
N GLN A 93 -8.43 6.61 16.62
CA GLN A 93 -8.84 8.01 16.46
C GLN A 93 -7.72 8.97 16.88
N ARG A 94 -7.10 8.73 18.04
CA ARG A 94 -5.97 9.52 18.54
C ARG A 94 -4.76 9.45 17.60
N LEU A 95 -4.38 8.25 17.15
CA LEU A 95 -3.25 8.08 16.25
C LEU A 95 -3.50 8.69 14.86
N ALA A 96 -4.70 8.49 14.32
CA ALA A 96 -5.11 9.07 13.05
C ALA A 96 -5.05 10.60 13.12
N HIS A 97 -5.59 11.20 14.17
CA HIS A 97 -5.53 12.66 14.37
C HIS A 97 -4.08 13.17 14.43
N ALA A 98 -3.19 12.46 15.13
CA ALA A 98 -1.79 12.86 15.26
C ALA A 98 -0.96 12.67 13.98
N ARG A 99 -1.32 11.71 13.11
CA ARG A 99 -0.56 11.39 11.90
C ARG A 99 -1.12 12.00 10.61
N LEU A 100 -2.38 12.40 10.60
CA LEU A 100 -3.00 12.96 9.41
C LEU A 100 -2.40 14.33 9.10
N GLN A 101 -1.89 14.48 7.89
CA GLN A 101 -1.26 15.69 7.39
C GLN A 101 -2.24 16.43 6.47
N GLN A 102 -2.28 17.76 6.56
CA GLN A 102 -3.07 18.60 5.67
C GLN A 102 -2.17 19.38 4.71
N ARG A 103 -2.54 19.42 3.43
CA ARG A 103 -1.90 20.24 2.40
C ARG A 103 -2.93 20.61 1.34
N ASP A 104 -2.95 21.87 0.91
CA ASP A 104 -3.81 22.37 -0.18
C ASP A 104 -5.29 21.97 -0.03
N GLY A 105 -5.81 22.03 1.21
CA GLY A 105 -7.21 21.66 1.52
C GLY A 105 -7.51 20.16 1.49
N ARG A 106 -6.50 19.30 1.34
CA ARG A 106 -6.62 17.84 1.32
C ARG A 106 -5.86 17.22 2.50
N TYR A 107 -6.30 16.04 2.92
CA TYR A 107 -5.69 15.28 4.00
C TYR A 107 -5.04 14.00 3.49
N ALA A 108 -3.88 13.63 4.04
CA ALA A 108 -3.19 12.38 3.72
C ALA A 108 -2.46 11.81 4.95
N LEU A 109 -2.29 10.49 5.02
CA LEU A 109 -1.45 9.85 6.05
C LEU A 109 0.04 9.94 5.72
N SER A 110 0.36 10.14 4.44
CA SER A 110 1.69 10.45 3.92
C SER A 110 1.55 11.15 2.58
N TRP A 111 2.42 12.13 2.32
CA TRP A 111 2.53 12.79 1.01
C TRP A 111 3.56 12.11 0.08
N ASP A 112 4.19 11.02 0.53
CA ASP A 112 5.15 10.28 -0.28
C ASP A 112 4.46 9.72 -1.53
N PRO A 113 5.07 9.84 -2.72
CA PRO A 113 4.54 9.20 -3.91
C PRO A 113 4.55 7.68 -3.76
N VAL A 114 3.49 7.04 -4.26
CA VAL A 114 3.40 5.58 -4.25
C VAL A 114 4.05 5.04 -5.51
N LYS A 115 5.09 4.22 -5.34
CA LYS A 115 5.81 3.59 -6.44
C LYS A 115 5.10 2.33 -6.91
N VAL A 116 4.88 2.22 -8.22
CA VAL A 116 4.24 1.11 -8.92
C VAL A 116 5.21 0.55 -9.94
N GLY A 117 5.40 -0.76 -9.95
CA GLY A 117 6.17 -1.47 -10.97
C GLY A 117 5.25 -2.17 -11.96
N ILE A 118 5.48 -1.94 -13.25
CA ILE A 118 4.95 -2.75 -14.35
C ILE A 118 6.07 -3.69 -14.79
N VAL A 119 5.85 -4.99 -14.67
CA VAL A 119 6.85 -6.03 -14.95
C VAL A 119 6.41 -6.85 -16.16
N ILE A 120 7.30 -6.99 -17.15
CA ILE A 120 7.07 -7.75 -18.40
C ILE A 120 8.02 -8.95 -18.41
N PHE A 121 7.52 -10.20 -18.51
CA PHE A 121 8.28 -11.44 -18.26
C PHE A 121 7.70 -12.73 -18.90
#